data_AF-A0A431M8N0-F1
#
_entry.id   AF-A0A431M8N0-F1
#
_cell.length_a   1.000
_cell.length_b   1.000
_cell.length_c   1.000
_cell.angle_alpha   90.00
_cell.angle_beta   90.00
_cell.angle_gamma   90.00
#
_symmetry.space_group_name_H-M   'P 1'
#
loop_
_entity.id
_entity.type
_entity.pdbx_description
1 polymer ?
#
loop_
_entity_poly.entity_id
_entity_poly.type
_entity_poly.pdbx_seq_one_letter_code
_entity_poly.pdbx_strand_id
1 'polypeptide(L)'
;MNQSNIAVPVNHPLAANPALQESRAHPELLRLARQYSGFAGTPHNALSLIAGLRSGNAVTLDNEGETLHFNPPATRMGWEHVQKILSLAREGLSSIGIERPNPAQIVTALMGGTLSIGMAMVQLPGVLRLYCAGAAWSRIAQSFVIPFPRLS
;
A
#
# COMPACT_ATOMS: atom_id res chain seq x y z
N MET A 1 -9.50 45.64 -32.16
CA MET A 1 -8.37 45.44 -31.24
C MET A 1 -8.16 43.95 -31.01
N ASN A 2 -6.91 43.50 -31.25
CA ASN A 2 -6.13 42.44 -30.59
C ASN A 2 -6.82 41.16 -30.07
N GLN A 3 -6.29 39.94 -30.22
CA GLN A 3 -5.10 39.37 -30.86
C GLN A 3 -5.28 37.84 -30.79
N SER A 4 -4.70 37.13 -31.76
CA SER A 4 -4.63 35.68 -31.90
C SER A 4 -4.06 34.96 -30.68
N ASN A 5 -4.52 33.73 -30.38
CA ASN A 5 -3.58 32.60 -30.24
C ASN A 5 -4.25 31.24 -30.44
N ILE A 6 -3.46 30.34 -31.03
CA ILE A 6 -3.81 29.08 -31.68
C ILE A 6 -3.48 27.92 -30.74
N ALA A 7 -4.04 26.75 -31.06
CA ALA A 7 -3.62 25.38 -30.68
C ALA A 7 -4.47 24.68 -29.61
N VAL A 8 -5.40 23.87 -30.12
CA VAL A 8 -5.76 22.59 -29.49
C VAL A 8 -4.60 21.62 -29.77
N PRO A 9 -4.14 20.87 -28.76
CA PRO A 9 -4.01 19.45 -29.00
C PRO A 9 -4.83 18.67 -27.97
N VAL A 10 -5.62 17.76 -28.54
CA VAL A 10 -6.35 16.67 -27.90
C VAL A 10 -5.49 15.92 -26.89
N ASN A 11 -5.66 16.21 -25.61
CA ASN A 11 -5.34 15.23 -24.57
C ASN A 11 -6.63 14.54 -24.18
N HIS A 12 -6.88 13.40 -24.80
CA HIS A 12 -7.69 12.36 -24.16
C HIS A 12 -7.12 12.18 -22.75
N PRO A 13 -7.88 12.40 -21.66
CA PRO A 13 -7.37 12.03 -20.36
C PRO A 13 -7.25 10.50 -20.35
N LEU A 14 -6.02 10.00 -20.53
CA LEU A 14 -5.61 8.69 -20.04
C LEU A 14 -6.21 8.57 -18.64
N ALA A 15 -7.12 7.60 -18.46
CA ALA A 15 -7.97 7.43 -17.29
C ALA A 15 -7.29 7.94 -16.00
N ALA A 16 -7.80 9.05 -15.49
CA ALA A 16 -7.21 9.81 -14.41
C ALA A 16 -6.98 8.92 -13.20
N ASN A 17 -5.72 8.63 -12.87
CA ASN A 17 -5.39 7.96 -11.62
C ASN A 17 -5.80 8.90 -10.46
N PRO A 18 -6.85 8.58 -9.67
CA PRO A 18 -7.40 9.49 -8.66
C PRO A 18 -6.36 9.88 -7.60
N ALA A 19 -5.34 9.04 -7.39
CA ALA A 19 -4.23 9.29 -6.49
C ALA A 19 -3.41 10.57 -6.85
N LEU A 20 -3.27 10.90 -8.13
CA LEU A 20 -2.53 12.10 -8.58
C LEU A 20 -3.29 13.40 -8.30
N GLN A 21 -4.62 13.36 -8.21
CA GLN A 21 -5.42 14.54 -7.86
C GLN A 21 -5.46 14.76 -6.34
N GLU A 22 -5.59 13.69 -5.56
CA GLU A 22 -5.58 13.77 -4.08
C GLU A 22 -4.23 14.25 -3.52
N SER A 23 -3.12 13.89 -4.17
CA SER A 23 -1.77 14.33 -3.73
C SER A 23 -1.53 15.84 -3.83
N ARG A 24 -2.22 16.53 -4.73
CA ARG A 24 -2.16 18.00 -4.84
C ARG A 24 -2.97 18.71 -3.75
N ALA A 25 -3.94 18.03 -3.15
CA ALA A 25 -4.83 18.60 -2.14
C ALA A 25 -4.40 18.28 -0.68
N HIS A 26 -3.52 17.30 -0.47
CA HIS A 26 -3.22 16.77 0.86
C HIS A 26 -1.72 16.65 1.14
N PRO A 27 -1.11 17.58 1.91
CA PRO A 27 0.32 17.50 2.25
C PRO A 27 0.68 16.22 3.06
N GLU A 28 -0.26 15.69 3.85
CA GLU A 28 -0.06 14.43 4.58
C GLU A 28 0.09 13.21 3.65
N LEU A 29 -0.63 13.17 2.52
CA LEU A 29 -0.47 12.11 1.52
C LEU A 29 0.96 12.11 0.98
N LEU A 30 1.49 13.28 0.62
CA LEU A 30 2.87 13.43 0.13
C LEU A 30 3.91 13.12 1.21
N ARG A 31 3.65 13.46 2.46
CA ARG A 31 4.52 13.13 3.59
C ARG A 31 4.60 11.61 3.79
N LEU A 32 3.46 10.94 3.86
CA LEU A 32 3.38 9.48 4.01
C LEU A 32 3.95 8.77 2.77
N ALA A 33 3.66 9.22 1.56
CA ALA A 33 4.18 8.60 0.34
C ALA A 33 5.71 8.62 0.29
N ARG A 34 6.33 9.73 0.72
CA ARG A 34 7.79 9.78 0.88
C ARG A 34 8.27 8.79 1.93
N GLN A 35 7.62 8.74 3.09
CA GLN A 35 7.98 7.84 4.20
C GLN A 35 7.90 6.35 3.83
N TYR A 36 6.91 5.95 3.03
CA TYR A 36 6.69 4.55 2.65
C TYR A 36 7.18 4.21 1.23
N SER A 37 7.86 5.14 0.54
CA SER A 37 8.37 4.90 -0.82
C SER A 37 9.33 3.71 -0.90
N GLY A 38 10.26 3.58 0.06
CA GLY A 38 11.15 2.42 0.14
C GLY A 38 10.43 1.11 0.46
N PHE A 39 9.35 1.17 1.24
CA PHE A 39 8.51 0.01 1.54
C PHE A 39 7.69 -0.42 0.32
N ALA A 40 7.14 0.53 -0.44
CA ALA A 40 6.34 0.26 -1.63
C ALA A 40 7.17 0.01 -2.90
N GLY A 41 8.50 0.06 -2.79
CA GLY A 41 9.45 -0.02 -3.91
C GLY A 41 9.62 1.30 -4.67
N THR A 42 8.54 2.05 -4.91
CA THR A 42 8.57 3.33 -5.64
C THR A 42 7.68 4.41 -4.99
N PRO A 43 7.95 5.71 -5.23
CA PRO A 43 7.06 6.78 -4.81
C PRO A 43 5.66 6.67 -5.42
N HIS A 44 5.53 6.18 -6.66
CA HIS A 44 4.23 6.01 -7.33
C HIS A 44 3.38 4.96 -6.61
N ASN A 45 3.97 3.81 -6.32
CA ASN A 45 3.32 2.73 -5.57
C ASN A 45 2.88 3.20 -4.18
N ALA A 46 3.75 3.90 -3.44
CA ALA A 46 3.40 4.41 -2.12
C ALA A 46 2.21 5.38 -2.17
N LEU A 47 2.17 6.24 -3.18
CA LEU A 47 1.10 7.21 -3.37
C LEU A 47 -0.22 6.52 -3.72
N SER A 48 -0.21 5.51 -4.59
CA SER A 48 -1.37 4.67 -4.89
C SER A 48 -1.86 3.90 -3.65
N LEU A 49 -0.94 3.30 -2.89
CA LEU A 49 -1.22 2.56 -1.67
C LEU A 49 -1.93 3.43 -0.63
N ILE A 50 -1.37 4.60 -0.32
CA ILE A 50 -1.93 5.48 0.71
C ILE A 50 -3.25 6.09 0.25
N ALA A 51 -3.34 6.54 -1.01
CA ALA A 51 -4.57 7.09 -1.57
C ALA A 51 -5.70 6.05 -1.60
N GLY A 52 -5.41 4.82 -2.06
CA GLY A 52 -6.39 3.74 -2.11
C GLY A 52 -6.86 3.31 -0.71
N LEU A 53 -5.94 3.14 0.26
CA LEU A 53 -6.32 2.85 1.65
C LEU A 53 -7.14 3.98 2.29
N ARG A 54 -6.81 5.25 1.98
CA ARG A 54 -7.52 6.43 2.49
C ARG A 54 -8.96 6.50 1.98
N SER A 55 -9.13 6.26 0.69
CA SER A 55 -10.38 6.45 -0.05
C SER A 55 -11.24 5.19 -0.16
N GLY A 56 -10.67 4.00 0.10
CA GLY A 56 -11.29 2.71 -0.17
C GLY A 56 -11.27 2.31 -1.65
N ASN A 57 -10.51 3.04 -2.48
CA ASN A 57 -10.42 2.78 -3.92
C ASN A 57 -9.34 1.73 -4.24
N ALA A 58 -9.39 1.23 -5.47
CA ALA A 58 -8.40 0.30 -5.98
C ALA A 58 -6.96 0.85 -5.85
N VAL A 59 -6.07 0.00 -5.37
CA VAL A 59 -4.63 0.25 -5.28
C VAL A 59 -3.95 -0.45 -6.45
N THR A 60 -2.98 0.23 -7.05
CA THR A 60 -2.12 -0.28 -8.12
C THR A 60 -0.67 -0.25 -7.65
N LEU A 61 0.00 -1.38 -7.74
CA LEU A 61 1.42 -1.53 -7.42
C LEU A 61 2.15 -2.11 -8.62
N ASP A 62 3.21 -1.44 -9.05
CA ASP A 62 4.02 -1.84 -10.19
C ASP A 62 5.41 -2.33 -9.74
N ASN A 63 5.88 -3.42 -10.33
CA ASN A 63 7.25 -3.89 -10.14
C ASN A 63 7.74 -4.61 -11.40
N GLU A 64 8.76 -4.05 -12.05
CA GLU A 64 9.52 -4.66 -13.16
C GLU A 64 8.68 -5.50 -14.15
N GLY A 65 7.63 -4.89 -14.72
CA GLY A 65 6.77 -5.52 -15.73
C GLY A 65 5.53 -6.25 -15.18
N GLU A 66 5.39 -6.33 -13.86
CA GLU A 66 4.21 -6.84 -13.19
C GLU A 66 3.41 -5.70 -12.55
N THR A 67 2.13 -5.62 -12.89
CA THR A 67 1.18 -4.70 -12.27
C THR A 67 0.17 -5.50 -11.45
N LEU A 68 0.07 -5.19 -10.16
CA LEU A 68 -0.83 -5.82 -9.22
C LEU A 68 -1.90 -4.83 -8.78
N HIS A 69 -3.16 -5.26 -8.85
CA HIS A 69 -4.30 -4.48 -8.37
C HIS A 69 -4.96 -5.18 -7.19
N PHE A 70 -5.34 -4.42 -6.17
CA PHE A 70 -6.23 -4.92 -5.12
C PHE A 70 -7.17 -3.82 -4.62
N ASN A 71 -8.35 -4.25 -4.17
CA ASN A 71 -9.34 -3.35 -3.58
C ASN A 71 -9.29 -3.51 -2.05
N PRO A 72 -9.00 -2.43 -1.31
CA PRO A 72 -9.13 -2.42 0.14
C PRO A 72 -10.56 -2.78 0.55
N PRO A 73 -10.78 -3.70 1.50
CA PRO A 73 -12.11 -3.97 2.05
C PRO A 73 -12.64 -2.83 2.95
N ALA A 74 -11.85 -1.75 3.15
CA ALA A 74 -12.20 -0.60 3.96
C ALA A 74 -12.86 0.50 3.12
N THR A 75 -13.97 1.08 3.59
CA THR A 75 -14.71 2.11 2.86
C THR A 75 -13.99 3.46 2.83
N ARG A 76 -13.48 3.93 3.98
CA ARG A 76 -12.60 5.12 4.11
C ARG A 76 -11.84 5.02 5.42
N MET A 77 -10.56 5.37 5.40
CA MET A 77 -9.70 5.27 6.58
C MET A 77 -9.10 6.61 6.99
N GLY A 78 -8.91 6.87 8.28
CA GLY A 78 -8.18 8.05 8.75
C GLY A 78 -6.67 7.92 8.51
N TRP A 79 -5.94 9.05 8.43
CA TRP A 79 -4.49 9.05 8.18
C TRP A 79 -3.69 8.25 9.22
N GLU A 80 -4.06 8.35 10.50
CA GLU A 80 -3.42 7.61 11.60
C GLU A 80 -3.59 6.10 11.44
N HIS A 81 -4.80 5.65 11.08
CA HIS A 81 -5.05 4.25 10.80
C HIS A 81 -4.28 3.76 9.57
N VAL A 82 -4.23 4.54 8.47
CA VAL A 82 -3.42 4.18 7.29
C VAL A 82 -1.95 4.01 7.69
N GLN A 83 -1.40 4.98 8.42
CA GLN A 83 -0.02 4.92 8.91
C GLN A 83 0.23 3.68 9.79
N LYS A 84 -0.68 3.39 10.73
CA LYS A 84 -0.56 2.25 11.64
C LYS A 84 -0.62 0.91 10.88
N ILE A 85 -1.51 0.78 9.90
CA ILE A 85 -1.59 -0.42 9.05
C ILE A 85 -0.30 -0.63 8.28
N LEU A 86 0.21 0.43 7.63
CA LEU A 86 1.43 0.33 6.83
C LEU A 86 2.67 0.04 7.68
N SER A 87 2.76 0.63 8.88
CA SER A 87 3.83 0.33 9.82
C SER A 87 3.80 -1.13 10.26
N LEU A 88 2.63 -1.65 10.67
CA LEU A 88 2.50 -3.05 11.09
C LEU A 88 2.77 -4.03 9.95
N ALA A 89 2.33 -3.72 8.72
CA ALA A 89 2.61 -4.56 7.56
C ALA A 89 4.11 -4.62 7.26
N ARG A 90 4.80 -3.47 7.33
CA ARG A 90 6.25 -3.38 7.17
C ARG A 90 7.00 -4.13 8.28
N GLU A 91 6.60 -3.95 9.52
CA GLU A 91 7.20 -4.65 10.67
C GLU A 91 7.00 -6.16 10.56
N GLY A 92 5.80 -6.61 10.19
CA GLY A 92 5.51 -8.02 9.96
C GLY A 92 6.41 -8.65 8.90
N LEU A 93 6.59 -7.98 7.76
CA LEU A 93 7.49 -8.42 6.70
C LEU A 93 8.97 -8.38 7.13
N SER A 94 9.38 -7.35 7.85
CA SER A 94 10.74 -7.24 8.38
C SER A 94 11.05 -8.33 9.42
N SER A 95 10.07 -8.71 10.25
CA SER A 95 10.23 -9.78 11.26
C SER A 95 10.54 -11.16 10.66
N ILE A 96 10.14 -11.36 9.40
CA ILE A 96 10.38 -12.59 8.64
C ILE A 96 11.51 -12.43 7.62
N GLY A 97 12.29 -11.35 7.70
CA GLY A 97 13.49 -11.10 6.89
C GLY A 97 13.26 -10.37 5.56
N ILE A 98 12.05 -9.85 5.32
CA ILE A 98 11.72 -9.11 4.09
C ILE A 98 11.80 -7.61 4.36
N GLU A 99 12.95 -7.00 4.05
CA GLU A 99 13.17 -5.55 4.23
C GLU A 99 12.75 -4.71 3.02
N ARG A 100 12.82 -5.29 1.81
CA ARG A 100 12.46 -4.66 0.54
C ARG A 100 11.39 -5.50 -0.15
N PRO A 101 10.12 -5.38 0.28
CA PRO A 101 9.08 -6.25 -0.22
C PRO A 101 8.68 -5.90 -1.66
N ASN A 102 8.32 -6.92 -2.43
CA ASN A 102 7.69 -6.74 -3.73
C ASN A 102 6.16 -6.51 -3.58
N PRO A 103 5.44 -6.10 -4.65
CA PRO A 103 4.00 -5.86 -4.59
C PRO A 103 3.17 -7.01 -4.02
N ALA A 104 3.46 -8.25 -4.41
CA ALA A 104 2.72 -9.42 -3.93
C ALA A 104 2.93 -9.65 -2.42
N GLN A 105 4.14 -9.41 -1.91
CA GLN A 105 4.45 -9.48 -0.49
C GLN A 105 3.74 -8.38 0.31
N ILE A 106 3.68 -7.15 -0.23
CA ILE A 106 2.93 -6.05 0.37
C ILE A 106 1.44 -6.39 0.47
N VAL A 107 0.84 -6.87 -0.63
CA VAL A 107 -0.57 -7.27 -0.65
C VAL A 107 -0.83 -8.40 0.34
N THR A 108 0.06 -9.39 0.42
CA THR A 108 -0.05 -10.50 1.38
C THR A 108 0.02 -10.03 2.82
N ALA A 109 0.88 -9.04 3.14
CA ALA A 109 0.94 -8.46 4.48
C ALA A 109 -0.33 -7.68 4.86
N LEU A 110 -0.98 -7.05 3.87
CA LEU A 110 -2.20 -6.26 4.08
C LEU A 110 -3.46 -7.14 4.11
N MET A 111 -3.66 -7.97 3.09
CA MET A 111 -4.87 -8.77 2.88
C MET A 111 -4.79 -10.16 3.51
N GLY A 112 -3.57 -10.61 3.85
CA GLY A 112 -3.30 -11.94 4.34
C GLY A 112 -3.04 -12.93 3.21
N GLY A 113 -2.47 -14.07 3.56
CA GLY A 113 -2.07 -15.11 2.62
C GLY A 113 -0.81 -15.81 3.10
N THR A 114 -0.18 -16.58 2.22
CA THR A 114 1.01 -17.36 2.54
C THR A 114 2.19 -16.84 1.73
N LEU A 115 3.33 -16.61 2.39
CA LEU A 115 4.58 -16.26 1.75
C LEU A 115 5.56 -17.43 1.83
N SER A 116 6.28 -17.67 0.74
CA SER A 116 7.43 -18.56 0.73
C SER A 116 8.69 -17.76 1.05
N ILE A 117 9.42 -18.17 2.07
CA ILE A 117 10.68 -17.55 2.49
C ILE A 117 11.74 -18.66 2.57
N GLY A 118 12.55 -18.76 1.53
CA GLY A 118 13.45 -19.89 1.35
C GLY A 118 12.66 -21.20 1.23
N MET A 119 12.82 -22.09 2.21
CA MET A 119 12.09 -23.36 2.30
C MET A 119 10.87 -23.31 3.24
N ALA A 120 10.67 -22.20 3.96
CA ALA A 120 9.59 -22.06 4.92
C ALA A 120 8.35 -21.39 4.31
N MET A 121 7.18 -21.89 4.67
CA MET A 121 5.90 -21.24 4.35
C MET A 121 5.41 -20.48 5.58
N VAL A 122 5.25 -19.16 5.45
CA VAL A 122 4.81 -18.28 6.51
C VAL A 122 3.43 -17.75 6.21
N GLN A 123 2.48 -17.99 7.11
CA GLN A 123 1.13 -17.46 6.99
C GLN A 123 1.05 -16.06 7.59
N LEU A 124 0.64 -15.08 6.78
CA LEU A 124 0.30 -13.74 7.25
C LEU A 124 -1.22 -13.60 7.37
N PRO A 125 -1.73 -13.06 8.51
CA PRO A 125 -3.17 -12.93 8.72
C PRO A 125 -3.79 -11.75 7.97
N GLY A 126 -2.97 -10.78 7.54
CA GLY A 126 -3.41 -9.57 6.84
C GLY A 126 -3.84 -8.44 7.77
N VAL A 127 -3.02 -7.39 7.90
CA VAL A 127 -3.29 -6.27 8.83
C VAL A 127 -4.60 -5.58 8.48
N LEU A 128 -4.81 -5.29 7.19
CA LEU A 128 -6.00 -4.62 6.68
C LEU A 128 -7.23 -5.51 6.82
N ARG A 129 -7.09 -6.82 6.57
CA ARG A 129 -8.19 -7.77 6.74
C ARG A 129 -8.65 -7.85 8.20
N LEU A 130 -7.72 -7.99 9.13
CA LEU A 130 -8.04 -8.03 10.56
C LEU A 130 -8.66 -6.71 11.05
N TYR A 131 -8.14 -5.58 10.59
CA TYR A 131 -8.70 -4.27 10.90
C TYR A 131 -10.16 -4.15 10.42
N CYS A 132 -10.44 -4.53 9.17
CA CYS A 132 -11.80 -4.47 8.63
C CYS A 132 -12.75 -5.48 9.29
N ALA A 133 -12.23 -6.58 9.83
CA ALA A 133 -12.99 -7.53 10.64
C ALA A 133 -13.28 -7.03 12.07
N GLY A 134 -12.88 -5.79 12.41
CA GLY A 134 -13.13 -5.19 13.72
C GLY A 134 -12.19 -5.68 14.83
N ALA A 135 -11.06 -6.31 14.49
CA ALA A 135 -10.09 -6.73 15.49
C ALA A 135 -9.45 -5.53 16.20
N ALA A 136 -9.26 -5.63 17.52
CA ALA A 136 -8.56 -4.62 18.29
C ALA A 136 -7.08 -4.52 17.88
N TRP A 137 -6.52 -3.31 17.87
CA TRP A 137 -5.12 -3.06 17.48
C TRP A 137 -4.10 -3.90 18.22
N SER A 138 -4.31 -4.16 19.52
CA SER A 138 -3.44 -5.02 20.32
C SER A 138 -3.38 -6.44 19.75
N ARG A 139 -4.55 -7.00 19.37
CA ARG A 139 -4.65 -8.32 18.75
C ARG A 139 -4.03 -8.35 17.35
N ILE A 140 -4.23 -7.30 16.56
CA ILE A 140 -3.60 -7.17 15.24
C ILE A 140 -2.09 -7.18 15.41
N ALA A 141 -1.53 -6.32 16.25
CA ALA A 141 -0.08 -6.24 16.47
C ALA A 141 0.52 -7.57 16.94
N GLN A 142 -0.11 -8.25 17.92
CA GLN A 142 0.31 -9.57 18.38
C GLN A 142 0.36 -10.61 17.25
N SER A 143 -0.56 -10.52 16.28
CA SER A 143 -0.60 -11.46 15.14
C SER A 143 0.54 -11.25 14.15
N PHE A 144 1.30 -10.15 14.26
CA PHE A 144 2.46 -9.82 13.43
C PHE A 144 3.80 -9.86 14.18
N VAL A 145 3.79 -10.20 15.48
CA VAL A 145 5.00 -10.65 16.19
C VAL A 145 5.24 -12.10 15.82
N ILE A 146 5.68 -12.35 14.59
CA ILE A 146 5.92 -13.70 14.08
C ILE A 146 7.37 -14.06 14.42
N PRO A 147 7.62 -15.05 15.30
CA PRO A 147 8.97 -15.52 15.53
C PRO A 147 9.53 -16.15 14.26
N PHE A 148 10.73 -15.74 13.84
CA PHE A 148 11.42 -16.38 12.72
C PHE A 148 11.58 -17.88 13.02
N PRO A 149 11.17 -18.79 12.13
CA PRO A 149 11.34 -20.21 12.36
C PRO A 149 12.83 -20.52 12.51
N ARG A 150 13.23 -21.01 13.69
CA ARG A 150 14.58 -21.52 13.93
C ARG A 150 14.71 -22.79 13.10
N LEU A 151 15.41 -22.73 11.97
CA LEU A 151 15.83 -23.92 11.24
C LEU A 151 16.64 -24.78 12.22
N SER A 152 16.11 -25.94 12.58
CA SER A 152 16.76 -26.95 13.43
C SER A 152 17.45 -27.98 12.56
#